data_AF-A0A0Q5SXW3-F1
#
_entry.id   AF-A0A0Q5SXW3-F1
#
_cell.length_a   1.000
_cell.length_b   1.000
_cell.length_c   1.000
_cell.angle_alpha   90.00
_cell.angle_beta   90.00
_cell.angle_gamma   90.00
#
_symmetry.space_group_name_H-M   'P 1'
#
loop_
_entity.id
_entity.type
_entity.pdbx_description
1 polymer ?
#
loop_
_entity_poly.entity_id
_entity_poly.type
_entity_poly.pdbx_seq_one_letter_code
_entity_poly.pdbx_strand_id
1 'polypeptide(L)'
;MAGTSFSITISVLATTSSTYGPRLVRNFMADRANQFVLATFTSTFLYCIVVMRTVHTEVDDTSAFVPVIAVHVAVLLSVFDVGVLVFFIHHIAGSVQITSLQARVLDDLRAVAALVYPTSPGDDVDQEARAGLSDDGSVPADGAVVRADADGYVQAVAWEALRRAAVRDGVVVEVVAMPGRYVIVGDPLVVTSASLAADAVRELRRAVTLGAARTPHQDVEFALQQLVEIAVRGLASGSNDPYTAVSALDMSAGVLVPLWRRGEPVTALLDDDGAPAVLVSWPSVDELVDSLFDTVRTYALDQPAVLAAALRLIARLDDAAGPARAGRLADHERAVRGALAS
;
A
#
# COMPACT_ATOMS: atom_id res chain seq x y z
N MET A 1 34.41 -32.07 -16.18
CA MET A 1 33.76 -30.77 -16.48
C MET A 1 32.26 -30.88 -16.78
N ALA A 2 31.77 -31.93 -17.46
CA ALA A 2 30.31 -32.07 -17.71
C ALA A 2 29.47 -32.23 -16.42
N GLY A 3 29.93 -33.03 -15.45
CA GLY A 3 29.20 -33.23 -14.18
C GLY A 3 29.14 -32.00 -13.27
N THR A 4 30.18 -31.14 -13.31
CA THR A 4 30.19 -29.87 -12.58
C THR A 4 29.29 -28.83 -13.25
N SER A 5 29.26 -28.77 -14.58
CA SER A 5 28.31 -27.94 -15.34
C SER A 5 26.85 -28.36 -15.12
N PHE A 6 26.58 -29.67 -15.07
CA PHE A 6 25.25 -30.20 -14.80
C PHE A 6 24.79 -29.94 -13.35
N SER A 7 25.69 -30.10 -12.37
CA SER A 7 25.40 -29.79 -10.97
C SER A 7 25.17 -28.29 -10.73
N ILE A 8 25.95 -27.42 -11.38
CA ILE A 8 25.73 -25.97 -11.28
C ILE A 8 24.40 -25.58 -11.92
N THR A 9 24.07 -26.13 -13.10
CA THR A 9 22.79 -25.88 -13.78
C THR A 9 21.59 -26.34 -12.94
N ILE A 10 21.64 -27.53 -12.34
CA ILE A 10 20.59 -28.03 -11.45
C ILE A 10 20.51 -27.23 -10.16
N SER A 11 21.65 -26.85 -9.56
CA SER A 11 21.68 -26.07 -8.33
C SER A 11 21.11 -24.67 -8.55
N VAL A 12 21.48 -23.98 -9.64
CA VAL A 12 20.89 -22.70 -10.04
C VAL A 12 19.39 -22.83 -10.32
N LEU A 13 18.96 -23.88 -11.02
CA LEU A 13 17.54 -24.11 -11.30
C LEU A 13 16.74 -24.39 -10.03
N ALA A 14 17.30 -25.18 -9.09
CA ALA A 14 16.68 -25.49 -7.80
C ALA A 14 16.59 -24.25 -6.91
N THR A 15 17.66 -23.45 -6.81
CA THR A 15 17.69 -22.22 -6.00
C THR A 15 16.81 -21.13 -6.59
N THR A 16 16.72 -21.01 -7.92
CA THR A 16 15.85 -20.02 -8.58
C THR A 16 14.38 -20.38 -8.43
N SER A 17 14.04 -21.67 -8.54
CA SER A 17 12.65 -22.15 -8.38
C SER A 17 12.15 -22.02 -6.94
N SER A 18 13.02 -22.21 -5.94
CA SER A 18 12.67 -22.08 -4.52
C SER A 18 12.62 -20.64 -4.02
N THR A 19 13.41 -19.73 -4.60
CA THR A 19 13.55 -18.35 -4.09
C THR A 19 12.62 -17.36 -4.77
N TYR A 20 12.25 -17.59 -6.04
CA TYR A 20 11.57 -16.57 -6.86
C TYR A 20 10.18 -16.98 -7.36
N GLY A 21 9.81 -18.26 -7.34
CA GLY A 21 8.51 -18.75 -7.81
C GLY A 21 8.30 -18.58 -9.34
N PRO A 22 7.47 -19.43 -9.97
CA PRO A 22 7.30 -19.45 -11.43
C PRO A 22 6.73 -18.14 -12.02
N ARG A 23 6.11 -17.29 -11.19
CA ARG A 23 5.53 -16.01 -11.60
C ARG A 23 6.59 -14.92 -11.80
N LEU A 24 7.63 -14.89 -10.97
CA LEU A 24 8.67 -13.88 -11.06
C LEU A 24 9.56 -14.11 -12.27
N VAL A 25 9.84 -15.38 -12.62
CA VAL A 25 10.52 -15.74 -13.87
C VAL A 25 9.67 -15.32 -15.09
N ARG A 26 8.35 -15.52 -15.05
CA ARG A 26 7.47 -15.12 -16.15
C ARG A 26 7.37 -13.60 -16.31
N ASN A 27 7.30 -12.86 -15.20
CA ASN A 27 7.28 -11.40 -15.22
C ASN A 27 8.63 -10.82 -15.65
N PHE A 28 9.74 -11.38 -15.16
CA PHE A 28 11.09 -11.04 -15.62
C PHE A 28 11.25 -11.28 -17.12
N MET A 29 10.70 -12.38 -17.66
CA MET A 29 10.71 -12.65 -19.11
C MET A 29 9.75 -11.76 -19.92
N ALA A 30 8.69 -11.23 -19.31
CA ALA A 30 7.73 -10.34 -19.97
C ALA A 30 8.14 -8.86 -19.93
N ASP A 31 9.08 -8.50 -19.06
CA ASP A 31 9.60 -7.15 -18.91
C ASP A 31 10.37 -6.72 -20.17
N ARG A 32 9.88 -5.66 -20.82
CA ARG A 32 10.48 -5.10 -22.04
C ARG A 32 11.90 -4.60 -21.82
N ALA A 33 12.21 -4.06 -20.63
CA ALA A 33 13.57 -3.62 -20.31
C ALA A 33 14.52 -4.81 -20.21
N ASN A 34 14.07 -5.91 -19.59
CA ASN A 34 14.87 -7.13 -19.51
C ASN A 34 15.06 -7.78 -20.89
N GLN A 35 14.01 -7.81 -21.73
CA GLN A 35 14.10 -8.27 -23.11
C GLN A 35 15.08 -7.43 -23.94
N PHE A 36 15.05 -6.10 -23.78
CA PHE A 36 15.97 -5.19 -24.45
C PHE A 36 17.43 -5.45 -24.05
N VAL A 37 17.70 -5.61 -22.75
CA VAL A 37 19.04 -5.91 -22.23
C VAL A 37 19.53 -7.26 -22.77
N LEU A 38 18.72 -8.31 -22.69
CA LEU A 38 19.06 -9.63 -23.24
C LEU A 38 19.31 -9.57 -24.75
N ALA A 39 18.46 -8.87 -25.50
CA ALA A 39 18.61 -8.73 -26.94
C ALA A 39 19.90 -7.99 -27.30
N THR A 40 20.23 -6.92 -26.58
CA THR A 40 21.45 -6.14 -26.80
C THR A 40 22.69 -6.97 -26.53
N PHE A 41 22.79 -7.60 -25.36
CA PHE A 41 23.94 -8.45 -25.01
C PHE A 41 24.09 -9.64 -25.96
N THR A 42 22.97 -10.28 -26.32
CA THR A 42 22.98 -11.40 -27.27
C THR A 42 23.41 -10.94 -28.66
N SER A 43 22.95 -9.76 -29.11
CA SER A 43 23.33 -9.18 -30.41
C SER A 43 24.82 -8.80 -30.45
N THR A 44 25.32 -8.10 -29.43
CA THR A 44 26.74 -7.74 -29.30
C THR A 44 27.61 -9.00 -29.26
N PHE A 45 27.20 -10.02 -28.50
CA PHE A 45 27.91 -11.30 -28.43
C PHE A 45 27.96 -12.02 -29.77
N LEU A 46 26.82 -12.14 -30.46
CA LEU A 46 26.76 -12.75 -31.80
C LEU A 46 27.58 -11.98 -32.82
N TYR A 47 27.52 -10.64 -32.78
CA TYR A 47 28.34 -9.77 -33.61
C TYR A 47 29.83 -10.06 -33.41
N CYS A 48 30.29 -10.11 -32.16
CA CYS A 48 31.68 -10.45 -31.83
C CYS A 48 32.08 -11.84 -32.38
N ILE A 49 31.22 -12.87 -32.28
CA ILE A 49 31.50 -14.20 -32.86
C ILE A 49 31.68 -14.12 -34.38
N VAL A 50 30.78 -13.41 -35.08
CA VAL A 50 30.85 -13.26 -36.54
C VAL A 50 32.11 -12.52 -36.96
N VAL A 51 32.48 -11.45 -36.26
CA VAL A 51 33.70 -10.68 -36.51
C VAL A 51 34.95 -11.50 -36.24
N MET A 52 34.99 -12.28 -35.15
CA MET A 52 36.11 -13.18 -34.86
C MET A 52 36.30 -14.23 -35.95
N ARG A 53 35.22 -14.78 -36.50
CA ARG A 53 35.30 -15.75 -37.60
C ARG A 53 35.90 -15.17 -38.89
N THR A 54 35.80 -13.85 -39.09
CA THR A 54 36.32 -13.17 -40.29
C THR A 54 37.78 -12.74 -40.17
N VAL A 55 38.40 -12.92 -38.99
CA VAL A 55 39.84 -12.67 -38.80
C VAL A 55 40.62 -13.89 -39.30
N HIS A 56 41.43 -13.69 -40.34
CA HIS A 56 42.34 -14.73 -40.86
C HIS A 56 43.78 -14.44 -40.41
N THR A 57 44.43 -15.43 -39.80
CA THR A 57 45.85 -15.43 -39.46
C THR A 57 46.67 -16.18 -40.52
N GLU A 58 47.97 -15.85 -40.67
CA GLU A 58 48.90 -16.41 -41.69
C GLU A 58 49.03 -17.95 -41.71
N VAL A 59 48.40 -18.66 -40.76
CA VAL A 59 48.34 -20.13 -40.69
C VAL A 59 47.42 -20.74 -41.76
N ASP A 60 46.52 -19.95 -42.38
CA ASP A 60 45.50 -20.41 -43.33
C ASP A 60 45.88 -20.27 -44.82
N ASP A 61 47.17 -20.11 -45.17
CA ASP A 61 47.65 -19.96 -46.57
C ASP A 61 46.98 -18.81 -47.36
N THR A 62 46.32 -17.88 -46.65
CA THR A 62 45.60 -16.72 -47.16
C THR A 62 46.19 -15.45 -46.54
N SER A 63 46.25 -14.33 -47.27
CA SER A 63 46.81 -13.07 -46.76
C SER A 63 46.12 -12.64 -45.46
N ALA A 64 46.90 -12.38 -44.41
CA ALA A 64 46.38 -11.92 -43.12
C ALA A 64 45.45 -10.70 -43.30
N PHE A 65 44.22 -10.82 -42.81
CA PHE A 65 43.21 -9.77 -42.93
C PHE A 65 42.49 -9.60 -41.60
N VAL A 66 42.54 -8.37 -41.07
CA VAL A 66 41.84 -7.96 -39.86
C VAL A 66 40.84 -6.86 -40.22
N PRO A 67 39.52 -7.07 -40.05
CA PRO A 67 38.50 -6.07 -40.36
C PRO A 67 38.46 -4.99 -39.26
N VAL A 68 39.36 -4.00 -39.34
CA VAL A 68 39.55 -2.95 -38.31
C VAL A 68 38.25 -2.19 -37.97
N ILE A 69 37.43 -1.87 -38.98
CA ILE A 69 36.14 -1.18 -38.76
C ILE A 69 35.20 -2.03 -37.90
N ALA A 70 35.13 -3.34 -38.16
CA ALA A 70 34.28 -4.25 -37.40
C ALA A 70 34.75 -4.40 -35.95
N VAL A 71 36.07 -4.39 -35.73
CA VAL A 71 36.66 -4.37 -34.38
C VAL A 71 36.31 -3.07 -33.64
N HIS A 72 36.39 -1.91 -34.30
CA HIS A 72 36.00 -0.64 -33.66
C HIS A 72 34.51 -0.60 -33.31
N VAL A 73 33.63 -1.11 -34.18
CA VAL A 73 32.20 -1.26 -33.88
C VAL A 73 31.98 -2.20 -32.69
N ALA A 74 32.71 -3.32 -32.62
CA ALA A 74 32.62 -4.25 -31.47
C ALA A 74 33.04 -3.57 -30.14
N VAL A 75 34.09 -2.74 -30.16
CA VAL A 75 34.52 -1.98 -28.98
C VAL A 75 33.45 -0.96 -28.58
N LEU A 76 32.87 -0.23 -29.53
CA LEU A 76 31.79 0.71 -29.25
C LEU A 76 30.55 0.02 -28.67
N LEU A 77 30.15 -1.12 -29.24
CA LEU A 77 29.06 -1.95 -28.72
C LEU A 77 29.38 -2.46 -27.31
N SER A 78 30.62 -2.85 -27.03
CA SER A 78 31.05 -3.30 -25.69
C SER A 78 30.95 -2.17 -24.65
N VAL A 79 31.33 -0.93 -25.01
CA VAL A 79 31.16 0.23 -24.12
C VAL A 79 29.68 0.55 -23.92
N PHE A 80 28.87 0.44 -24.97
CA PHE A 80 27.42 0.60 -24.87
C PHE A 80 26.78 -0.45 -23.96
N ASP A 81 27.20 -1.72 -24.05
CA ASP A 81 26.75 -2.81 -23.19
C ASP A 81 27.02 -2.53 -21.70
N VAL A 82 28.13 -1.87 -21.35
CA VAL A 82 28.38 -1.44 -19.97
C VAL A 82 27.32 -0.44 -19.50
N GLY A 83 26.91 0.50 -20.35
CA GLY A 83 25.82 1.44 -20.05
C GLY A 83 24.47 0.72 -19.86
N VAL A 84 24.18 -0.23 -20.74
CA VAL A 84 22.98 -1.08 -20.65
C VAL A 84 22.98 -1.94 -19.38
N LEU A 85 24.15 -2.43 -18.96
CA LEU A 85 24.30 -3.18 -17.70
C LEU A 85 24.02 -2.30 -16.48
N VAL A 86 24.55 -1.07 -16.44
CA VAL A 86 24.26 -0.12 -15.34
C VAL A 86 22.77 0.20 -15.29
N PHE A 87 22.14 0.45 -16.44
CA PHE A 87 20.69 0.61 -16.55
C PHE A 87 19.94 -0.60 -16.00
N PHE A 88 20.35 -1.82 -16.40
CA PHE A 88 19.72 -3.06 -15.96
C PHE A 88 19.79 -3.24 -14.44
N ILE A 89 20.95 -2.99 -13.83
CA ILE A 89 21.12 -3.07 -12.38
C ILE A 89 20.19 -2.08 -11.67
N HIS A 90 20.10 -0.84 -12.17
CA HIS A 90 19.21 0.17 -11.61
C HIS A 90 17.72 -0.24 -11.71
N HIS A 91 17.32 -0.76 -12.88
CA HIS A 91 15.96 -1.23 -13.13
C HIS A 91 15.54 -2.36 -12.19
N ILE A 92 16.40 -3.38 -12.04
CA ILE A 92 16.13 -4.52 -11.14
C ILE A 92 16.11 -4.08 -9.67
N ALA A 93 17.03 -3.19 -9.27
CA ALA A 93 17.03 -2.64 -7.91
C ALA A 93 15.73 -1.90 -7.59
N GLY A 94 15.22 -1.09 -8.53
CA GLY A 94 13.93 -0.39 -8.39
C GLY A 94 12.75 -1.35 -8.24
N SER A 95 12.67 -2.39 -9.07
CA SER A 95 11.61 -3.39 -9.01
C SER A 95 11.56 -4.13 -7.66
N VAL A 96 12.72 -4.58 -7.15
CA VAL A 96 12.82 -5.25 -5.84
C VAL A 96 12.40 -4.32 -4.70
N GLN A 97 12.78 -3.04 -4.77
CA GLN A 97 12.41 -2.06 -3.76
C GLN A 97 10.88 -1.86 -3.71
N ILE A 98 10.20 -1.80 -4.85
CA ILE A 98 8.74 -1.66 -4.94
C ILE A 98 8.03 -2.83 -4.25
N THR A 99 8.41 -4.09 -4.54
CA THR A 99 7.78 -5.26 -3.89
C THR A 99 8.01 -5.25 -2.37
N SER A 100 9.21 -4.91 -1.92
CA SER A 100 9.50 -4.80 -0.47
C SER A 100 8.72 -3.67 0.21
N LEU A 101 8.48 -2.57 -0.51
CA LEU A 101 7.68 -1.45 -0.03
C LEU A 101 6.20 -1.83 0.08
N GLN A 102 5.65 -2.50 -0.94
CA GLN A 102 4.28 -3.01 -0.91
C GLN A 102 4.04 -3.95 0.27
N ALA A 103 4.98 -4.86 0.55
CA ALA A 103 4.88 -5.76 1.70
C ALA A 103 4.83 -4.99 3.03
N ARG A 104 5.72 -4.00 3.21
CA ARG A 104 5.73 -3.15 4.42
C ARG A 104 4.43 -2.37 4.58
N VAL A 105 3.97 -1.69 3.52
CA VAL A 105 2.72 -0.91 3.55
C VAL A 105 1.52 -1.81 3.83
N LEU A 106 1.51 -3.04 3.29
CA LEU A 106 0.46 -4.00 3.56
C LEU A 106 0.47 -4.48 5.03
N ASP A 107 1.65 -4.65 5.62
CA ASP A 107 1.78 -5.00 7.03
C ASP A 107 1.34 -3.84 7.94
N ASP A 108 1.68 -2.59 7.60
CA ASP A 108 1.17 -1.40 8.28
C ASP A 108 -0.36 -1.32 8.21
N LEU A 109 -0.94 -1.55 7.01
CA LEU A 109 -2.39 -1.59 6.80
C LEU A 109 -3.06 -2.70 7.64
N ARG A 110 -2.47 -3.89 7.72
CA ARG A 110 -2.98 -4.97 8.58
C ARG A 110 -2.93 -4.60 10.05
N ALA A 111 -1.83 -3.99 10.49
CA ALA A 111 -1.64 -3.62 11.88
C ALA A 111 -2.67 -2.57 12.33
N VAL A 112 -2.89 -1.53 11.52
CA VAL A 112 -3.90 -0.51 11.84
C VAL A 112 -5.32 -1.04 11.65
N ALA A 113 -5.58 -1.90 10.66
CA ALA A 113 -6.89 -2.53 10.51
C ALA A 113 -7.26 -3.39 11.73
N ALA A 114 -6.29 -4.11 12.32
CA ALA A 114 -6.52 -4.89 13.54
C ALA A 114 -6.78 -4.01 14.77
N LEU A 115 -6.24 -2.79 14.80
CA LEU A 115 -6.52 -1.80 15.85
C LEU A 115 -7.93 -1.20 15.71
N VAL A 116 -8.34 -0.88 14.48
CA VAL A 116 -9.58 -0.15 14.19
C VAL A 116 -10.79 -1.08 14.10
N TYR A 117 -10.61 -2.29 13.56
CA TYR A 117 -11.67 -3.27 13.29
C TYR A 117 -11.32 -4.64 13.90
N PRO A 118 -11.41 -4.79 15.24
CA PRO A 118 -11.11 -6.05 15.90
C PRO A 118 -12.05 -7.18 15.43
N THR A 119 -11.52 -8.40 15.30
CA THR A 119 -12.25 -9.56 14.76
C THR A 119 -13.24 -10.17 15.75
N SER A 120 -13.07 -9.94 17.05
CA SER A 120 -14.13 -10.21 18.01
C SER A 120 -15.22 -9.17 17.82
N PRO A 121 -16.51 -9.51 17.99
CA PRO A 121 -17.50 -8.48 18.26
C PRO A 121 -16.91 -7.66 19.42
N GLY A 122 -16.57 -6.40 19.17
CA GLY A 122 -16.58 -5.46 20.28
C GLY A 122 -17.98 -5.60 20.84
N ASP A 123 -18.09 -5.93 22.13
CA ASP A 123 -19.37 -6.03 22.81
C ASP A 123 -20.21 -4.85 22.30
N ASP A 124 -21.31 -5.17 21.61
CA ASP A 124 -22.24 -4.16 21.10
C ASP A 124 -22.41 -3.19 22.26
N VAL A 125 -22.02 -1.93 22.07
CA VAL A 125 -22.19 -0.93 23.11
C VAL A 125 -23.69 -0.90 23.36
N ASP A 126 -24.12 -1.48 24.48
CA ASP A 126 -25.52 -1.64 24.80
C ASP A 126 -26.21 -0.29 24.60
N GLN A 127 -27.44 -0.28 24.06
CA GLN A 127 -28.18 0.97 23.89
C GLN A 127 -28.31 1.75 25.21
N GLU A 128 -28.21 1.07 26.35
CA GLU A 128 -28.14 1.66 27.69
C GLU A 128 -26.81 2.37 27.99
N ALA A 129 -25.69 1.93 27.44
CA ALA A 129 -24.38 2.58 27.58
C ALA A 129 -24.30 3.94 26.84
N ARG A 130 -25.19 4.19 25.87
CA ARG A 130 -25.34 5.50 25.21
C ARG A 130 -26.16 6.51 26.03
N ALA A 131 -26.65 6.13 27.22
CA ALA A 131 -27.39 7.03 28.09
C ALA A 131 -26.50 8.18 28.58
N GLY A 132 -26.76 9.41 28.11
CA GLY A 132 -25.99 10.62 28.45
C GLY A 132 -25.24 11.23 27.27
N LEU A 133 -25.22 10.56 26.11
CA LEU A 133 -24.81 11.13 24.83
C LEU A 133 -25.98 11.86 24.18
N SER A 134 -25.67 12.84 23.34
CA SER A 134 -26.63 13.52 22.46
C SER A 134 -27.29 12.50 21.49
N ASP A 135 -28.41 12.86 20.86
CA ASP A 135 -29.10 12.00 19.86
C ASP A 135 -28.19 11.58 18.68
N ASP A 136 -27.15 12.35 18.38
CA ASP A 136 -26.13 12.04 17.37
C ASP A 136 -24.95 11.21 17.90
N GLY A 137 -24.95 10.85 19.19
CA GLY A 137 -23.89 10.11 19.85
C GLY A 137 -22.70 10.96 20.31
N SER A 138 -22.78 12.29 20.22
CA SER A 138 -21.74 13.21 20.68
C SER A 138 -21.86 13.54 22.17
N VAL A 139 -20.80 14.11 22.71
CA VAL A 139 -20.76 14.63 24.07
C VAL A 139 -21.55 15.96 24.17
N PRO A 140 -22.34 16.20 25.25
CA PRO A 140 -23.13 17.43 25.41
C PRO A 140 -22.30 18.73 25.38
N ALA A 141 -22.91 19.81 24.86
CA ALA A 141 -22.26 21.10 24.60
C ALA A 141 -21.73 21.86 25.83
N ASP A 142 -22.07 21.43 27.05
CA ASP A 142 -21.62 22.05 28.32
C ASP A 142 -20.22 21.59 28.78
N GLY A 143 -19.57 20.80 27.92
CA GLY A 143 -18.26 20.21 28.08
C GLY A 143 -17.04 21.14 27.96
N ALA A 144 -15.86 20.66 28.35
CA ALA A 144 -14.60 21.33 28.03
C ALA A 144 -14.09 20.92 26.64
N VAL A 145 -13.54 21.89 25.89
CA VAL A 145 -12.88 21.65 24.61
C VAL A 145 -11.36 21.74 24.79
N VAL A 146 -10.68 20.61 24.63
CA VAL A 146 -9.22 20.54 24.61
C VAL A 146 -8.73 20.93 23.23
N ARG A 147 -8.07 22.09 23.12
CA ARG A 147 -7.60 22.65 21.85
C ARG A 147 -6.13 22.37 21.58
N ALA A 148 -5.79 22.27 20.30
CA ALA A 148 -4.42 22.14 19.80
C ALA A 148 -3.56 23.35 20.18
N ASP A 149 -2.32 23.10 20.55
CA ASP A 149 -1.31 24.11 20.89
C ASP A 149 -0.23 24.27 19.82
N ALA A 150 -0.28 23.47 18.74
CA ALA A 150 0.59 23.54 17.58
C ALA A 150 -0.14 23.08 16.32
N ASP A 151 0.43 23.41 15.16
CA ASP A 151 -0.04 22.93 13.86
C ASP A 151 0.56 21.56 13.54
N GLY A 152 -0.21 20.67 12.90
CA GLY A 152 0.30 19.39 12.44
C GLY A 152 -0.78 18.34 12.19
N TYR A 153 -0.35 17.17 11.75
CA TYR A 153 -1.19 15.98 11.66
C TYR A 153 -1.26 15.28 13.01
N VAL A 154 -2.45 14.82 13.40
CA VAL A 154 -2.61 13.87 14.50
C VAL A 154 -1.96 12.55 14.08
N GLN A 155 -0.83 12.21 14.69
CA GLN A 155 -0.09 10.98 14.37
C GLN A 155 -0.50 9.80 15.24
N ALA A 156 -0.77 10.07 16.51
CA ALA A 156 -1.17 9.06 17.47
C ALA A 156 -2.02 9.66 18.58
N VAL A 157 -2.97 8.87 19.05
CA VAL A 157 -3.73 9.11 20.27
C VAL A 157 -3.43 7.98 21.24
N ALA A 158 -3.04 8.33 22.47
CA ALA A 158 -2.80 7.40 23.55
C ALA A 158 -4.14 6.95 24.16
N TRP A 159 -4.86 6.07 23.46
CA TRP A 159 -6.23 5.64 23.78
C TRP A 159 -6.42 5.22 25.24
N GLU A 160 -5.50 4.40 25.76
CA GLU A 160 -5.57 3.93 27.14
C GLU A 160 -5.25 5.04 28.17
N ALA A 161 -4.44 6.04 27.79
CA ALA A 161 -4.22 7.20 28.65
C ALA A 161 -5.46 8.08 28.71
N LEU A 162 -6.15 8.28 27.58
CA LEU A 162 -7.46 8.95 27.55
C LEU A 162 -8.49 8.21 28.39
N ARG A 163 -8.60 6.88 28.23
CA ARG A 163 -9.53 6.04 29.01
C ARG A 163 -9.29 6.19 30.52
N ARG A 164 -8.04 6.09 30.97
CA ARG A 164 -7.71 6.25 32.39
C ARG A 164 -7.97 7.66 32.92
N ALA A 165 -7.79 8.70 32.11
CA ALA A 165 -8.11 10.06 32.51
C ALA A 165 -9.64 10.25 32.61
N ALA A 166 -10.38 9.76 31.61
CA ALA A 166 -11.84 9.78 31.56
C ALA A 166 -12.46 9.12 32.81
N VAL A 167 -12.04 7.88 33.13
CA VAL A 167 -12.54 7.13 34.28
C VAL A 167 -12.20 7.81 35.60
N ARG A 168 -10.97 8.33 35.74
CA ARG A 168 -10.51 9.00 36.96
C ARG A 168 -11.30 10.26 37.27
N ASP A 169 -11.58 11.05 36.23
CA ASP A 169 -12.26 12.33 36.36
C ASP A 169 -13.80 12.21 36.24
N GLY A 170 -14.31 10.99 35.99
CA GLY A 170 -15.74 10.71 35.86
C GLY A 170 -16.39 11.40 34.66
N VAL A 171 -15.65 11.52 33.55
CA VAL A 171 -16.12 12.19 32.33
C VAL A 171 -16.04 11.26 31.12
N VAL A 172 -16.89 11.53 30.13
CA VAL A 172 -16.80 10.91 28.80
C VAL A 172 -15.97 11.80 27.91
N VAL A 173 -15.06 11.20 27.14
CA VAL A 173 -14.08 11.91 26.30
C VAL A 173 -14.33 11.57 24.84
N GLU A 174 -14.71 12.55 24.01
CA GLU A 174 -14.86 12.38 22.57
C GLU A 174 -13.61 12.87 21.83
N VAL A 175 -13.01 11.99 21.02
CA VAL A 175 -11.86 12.35 20.18
C VAL A 175 -12.36 12.90 18.85
N VAL A 176 -12.31 14.22 18.71
CA VAL A 176 -12.78 14.94 17.51
C VAL A 176 -11.70 15.00 16.42
N ALA A 177 -10.44 15.09 16.82
CA ALA A 177 -9.30 15.05 15.91
C ALA A 177 -8.73 13.63 15.84
N MET A 178 -9.33 12.80 14.98
CA MET A 178 -8.86 11.44 14.72
C MET A 178 -7.47 11.44 14.05
N PRO A 179 -6.66 10.37 14.23
CA PRO A 179 -5.39 10.22 13.53
C PRO A 179 -5.53 10.43 12.01
N GLY A 180 -4.58 11.15 11.43
CA GLY A 180 -4.61 11.57 10.03
C GLY A 180 -5.17 12.96 9.78
N ARG A 181 -5.95 13.51 10.72
CA ARG A 181 -6.48 14.87 10.61
C ARG A 181 -5.37 15.91 10.77
N TYR A 182 -5.35 16.90 9.88
CA TYR A 182 -4.53 18.11 10.06
C TYR A 182 -5.27 19.10 10.95
N VAL A 183 -4.58 19.63 11.96
CA VAL A 183 -5.11 20.61 12.91
C VAL A 183 -4.18 21.82 12.98
N ILE A 184 -4.74 22.97 13.28
CA ILE A 184 -4.00 24.20 13.58
C ILE A 184 -4.22 24.63 15.03
N VAL A 185 -3.36 25.53 15.54
CA VAL A 185 -3.50 26.10 16.89
C VAL A 185 -4.94 26.60 17.11
N GLY A 186 -5.57 26.10 18.17
CA GLY A 186 -6.95 26.44 18.53
C GLY A 186 -8.01 25.45 18.03
N ASP A 187 -7.69 24.54 17.12
CA ASP A 187 -8.64 23.50 16.69
C ASP A 187 -8.97 22.53 17.83
N PRO A 188 -10.20 21.99 17.88
CA PRO A 188 -10.59 20.99 18.88
C PRO A 188 -9.85 19.67 18.62
N LEU A 189 -9.18 19.16 19.65
CA LEU A 189 -8.62 17.81 19.67
C LEU A 189 -9.59 16.82 20.28
N VAL A 190 -10.13 17.20 21.44
CA VAL A 190 -10.95 16.35 22.31
C VAL A 190 -12.02 17.21 22.98
N VAL A 191 -13.22 16.65 23.15
CA VAL A 191 -14.34 17.26 23.89
C VAL A 191 -14.71 16.36 25.06
N THR A 192 -15.07 16.93 26.21
CA THR A 192 -15.39 16.14 27.43
C THR A 192 -16.78 16.44 27.94
N SER A 193 -17.49 15.48 28.55
CA SER A 193 -18.90 15.65 28.95
C SER A 193 -19.14 16.63 30.09
N ALA A 194 -18.08 17.00 30.79
CA ALA A 194 -18.12 18.03 31.82
C ALA A 194 -16.87 18.92 31.72
N SER A 195 -16.91 20.03 32.45
CA SER A 195 -15.76 20.89 32.64
C SER A 195 -14.65 20.18 33.43
N LEU A 196 -13.40 20.39 33.02
CA LEU A 196 -12.22 19.78 33.63
C LEU A 196 -11.29 20.82 34.25
N ALA A 197 -10.54 20.39 35.27
CA ALA A 197 -9.45 21.20 35.83
C ALA A 197 -8.34 21.42 34.78
N ALA A 198 -7.59 22.51 34.91
CA ALA A 198 -6.53 22.87 33.96
C ALA A 198 -5.45 21.78 33.80
N ASP A 199 -5.17 21.01 34.86
CA ASP A 199 -4.23 19.89 34.83
C ASP A 199 -4.74 18.73 33.97
N ALA A 200 -6.01 18.36 34.13
CA ALA A 200 -6.65 17.31 33.33
C ALA A 200 -6.70 17.70 31.84
N VAL A 201 -7.03 18.97 31.53
CA VAL A 201 -6.99 19.49 30.14
C VAL A 201 -5.57 19.37 29.54
N ARG A 202 -4.53 19.62 30.32
CA ARG A 202 -3.13 19.44 29.87
C ARG A 202 -2.76 17.98 29.66
N GLU A 203 -3.23 17.08 30.53
CA GLU A 203 -3.03 15.65 30.38
C GLU A 203 -3.69 15.11 29.11
N LEU A 204 -4.97 15.45 28.87
CA LEU A 204 -5.70 15.05 27.66
C LEU A 204 -5.03 15.57 26.39
N ARG A 205 -4.56 16.83 26.39
CA ARG A 205 -3.81 17.38 25.24
C ARG A 205 -2.55 16.56 24.95
N ARG A 206 -1.79 16.19 25.98
CA ARG A 206 -0.55 15.39 25.83
C ARG A 206 -0.81 13.95 25.37
N ALA A 207 -2.03 13.45 25.51
CA ALA A 207 -2.42 12.16 24.97
C ALA A 207 -2.60 12.19 23.44
N VAL A 208 -2.64 13.37 22.81
CA VAL A 208 -2.70 13.53 21.35
C VAL A 208 -1.34 14.01 20.84
N THR A 209 -0.71 13.20 19.99
CA THR A 209 0.60 13.51 19.39
C THR A 209 0.42 14.13 18.02
N LEU A 210 0.97 15.34 17.84
CA LEU A 210 1.01 16.04 16.57
C LEU A 210 2.38 15.90 15.89
N GLY A 211 2.41 15.85 14.56
CA GLY A 211 3.65 15.86 13.80
C GLY A 211 3.51 16.42 12.39
N ALA A 212 4.64 16.62 11.72
CA ALA A 212 4.70 17.32 10.43
C ALA A 212 4.11 16.53 9.24
N ALA A 213 3.93 15.21 9.37
CA ALA A 213 3.43 14.34 8.31
C ALA A 213 2.50 13.25 8.89
N ARG A 214 1.58 12.75 8.07
CA ARG A 214 0.75 11.58 8.40
C ARG A 214 1.63 10.34 8.60
N THR A 215 1.15 9.42 9.45
CA THR A 215 1.79 8.13 9.71
C THR A 215 0.76 7.03 9.65
N PRO A 216 1.06 5.83 9.11
CA PRO A 216 0.07 4.75 9.01
C PRO A 216 -0.22 4.08 10.35
N HIS A 217 0.49 4.43 11.43
CA HIS A 217 0.45 3.76 12.72
C HIS A 217 -0.96 3.64 13.34
N GLN A 218 -1.78 4.69 13.22
CA GLN A 218 -3.17 4.71 13.69
C GLN A 218 -4.12 5.28 12.63
N ASP A 219 -3.71 5.34 11.37
CA ASP A 219 -4.46 5.98 10.30
C ASP A 219 -4.71 4.96 9.17
N VAL A 220 -5.87 4.30 9.21
CA VAL A 220 -6.21 3.22 8.27
C VAL A 220 -6.44 3.73 6.86
N GLU A 221 -7.02 4.94 6.72
CA GLU A 221 -7.15 5.60 5.42
C GLU A 221 -5.79 5.86 4.81
N PHE A 222 -4.84 6.39 5.58
CA PHE A 222 -3.50 6.65 5.06
C PHE A 222 -2.75 5.37 4.71
N ALA A 223 -2.85 4.33 5.54
CA ALA A 223 -2.21 3.05 5.24
C ALA A 223 -2.76 2.43 3.94
N LEU A 224 -4.07 2.51 3.71
CA LEU A 224 -4.69 2.10 2.45
C LEU A 224 -4.27 3.01 1.30
N GLN A 225 -4.30 4.32 1.50
CA GLN A 225 -3.89 5.33 0.52
C GLN A 225 -2.45 5.10 0.07
N GLN A 226 -1.52 4.76 0.95
CA GLN A 226 -0.14 4.46 0.58
C GLN A 226 -0.05 3.26 -0.38
N LEU A 227 -0.87 2.23 -0.18
CA LEU A 227 -0.92 1.07 -1.09
C LEU A 227 -1.49 1.47 -2.46
N VAL A 228 -2.54 2.30 -2.46
CA VAL A 228 -3.14 2.84 -3.67
C VAL A 228 -2.18 3.81 -4.40
N GLU A 229 -1.41 4.62 -3.68
CA GLU A 229 -0.39 5.51 -4.27
C GLU A 229 0.71 4.71 -4.98
N ILE A 230 1.10 3.54 -4.46
CA ILE A 230 2.02 2.65 -5.17
C ILE A 230 1.39 2.17 -6.48
N ALA A 231 0.08 1.85 -6.48
CA ALA A 231 -0.63 1.50 -7.69
C ALA A 231 -0.61 2.65 -8.71
N VAL A 232 -1.00 3.85 -8.30
CA VAL A 232 -1.03 5.05 -9.15
C VAL A 232 0.36 5.38 -9.71
N ARG A 233 1.43 5.29 -8.89
CA ARG A 233 2.81 5.50 -9.36
C ARG A 233 3.25 4.46 -10.37
N GLY A 234 2.81 3.20 -10.23
CA GLY A 234 3.04 2.17 -11.24
C GLY A 234 2.43 2.53 -12.60
N LEU A 235 1.26 3.18 -12.59
CA LEU A 235 0.55 3.61 -13.81
C LEU A 235 1.06 4.93 -14.41
N ALA A 236 1.91 5.67 -13.69
CA ALA A 236 2.44 6.93 -14.18
C ALA A 236 3.27 6.74 -15.47
N SER A 237 3.22 7.73 -16.37
CA SER A 237 3.73 7.69 -17.74
C SER A 237 5.21 7.30 -17.91
N GLY A 238 6.01 7.40 -16.84
CA GLY A 238 7.42 6.97 -16.84
C GLY A 238 7.63 5.48 -16.61
N SER A 239 6.79 4.82 -15.80
CA SER A 239 6.90 3.39 -15.50
C SER A 239 5.94 2.56 -16.36
N ASN A 240 4.67 3.00 -16.43
CA ASN A 240 3.56 2.29 -17.08
C ASN A 240 3.58 0.77 -16.81
N ASP A 241 3.74 0.41 -15.53
CA ASP A 241 3.70 -0.96 -15.04
C ASP A 241 2.33 -1.26 -14.40
N PRO A 242 1.35 -1.73 -15.19
CA PRO A 242 0.04 -2.07 -14.66
C PRO A 242 0.07 -3.25 -13.68
N TYR A 243 1.13 -4.08 -13.68
CA TYR A 243 1.19 -5.23 -12.78
C TYR A 243 1.52 -4.82 -11.34
N THR A 244 2.25 -3.72 -11.14
CA THR A 244 2.41 -3.12 -9.81
C THR A 244 1.05 -2.69 -9.24
N ALA A 245 0.19 -2.08 -10.06
CA ALA A 245 -1.17 -1.68 -9.66
C ALA A 245 -2.09 -2.87 -9.42
N VAL A 246 -2.06 -3.88 -10.29
CA VAL A 246 -2.80 -5.14 -10.09
C VAL A 246 -2.39 -5.81 -8.78
N SER A 247 -1.09 -5.88 -8.49
CA SER A 247 -0.57 -6.46 -7.25
C SER A 247 -1.06 -5.68 -6.02
N ALA A 248 -1.05 -4.35 -6.06
CA ALA A 248 -1.55 -3.51 -4.96
C ALA A 248 -3.06 -3.75 -4.69
N LEU A 249 -3.89 -3.88 -5.73
CA LEU A 249 -5.31 -4.21 -5.59
C LEU A 249 -5.53 -5.65 -5.07
N ASP A 250 -4.76 -6.62 -5.57
CA ASP A 250 -4.83 -8.00 -5.08
C ASP A 250 -4.38 -8.10 -3.60
N MET A 251 -3.41 -7.28 -3.19
CA MET A 251 -2.95 -7.17 -1.80
C MET A 251 -3.98 -6.49 -0.90
N SER A 252 -4.60 -5.39 -1.35
CA SER A 252 -5.64 -4.70 -0.58
C SER A 252 -6.85 -5.60 -0.32
N ALA A 253 -7.19 -6.48 -1.27
CA ALA A 253 -8.21 -7.50 -1.10
C ALA A 253 -8.00 -8.36 0.16
N GLY A 254 -6.74 -8.66 0.50
CA GLY A 254 -6.38 -9.46 1.67
C GLY A 254 -6.72 -8.81 3.01
N VAL A 255 -6.94 -7.49 3.03
CA VAL A 255 -7.39 -6.74 4.21
C VAL A 255 -8.86 -6.35 4.07
N LEU A 256 -9.25 -5.78 2.94
CA LEU A 256 -10.60 -5.24 2.73
C LEU A 256 -11.68 -6.33 2.71
N VAL A 257 -11.43 -7.52 2.18
CA VAL A 257 -12.46 -8.58 2.13
C VAL A 257 -12.82 -9.10 3.54
N PRO A 258 -11.85 -9.41 4.43
CA PRO A 258 -12.15 -9.69 5.83
C PRO A 258 -12.93 -8.56 6.53
N LEU A 259 -12.51 -7.30 6.34
CA LEU A 259 -13.18 -6.13 6.91
C LEU A 259 -14.59 -5.95 6.36
N TRP A 260 -14.81 -6.15 5.07
CA TRP A 260 -16.12 -6.00 4.44
C TRP A 260 -17.18 -6.94 5.04
N ARG A 261 -16.74 -8.16 5.39
CA ARG A 261 -17.61 -9.20 5.91
C ARG A 261 -18.13 -8.91 7.32
N ARG A 262 -17.30 -8.34 8.19
CA ARG A 262 -17.56 -8.26 9.65
C ARG A 262 -16.92 -7.07 10.37
N GLY A 263 -16.15 -6.26 9.66
CA GLY A 263 -15.47 -5.11 10.23
C GLY A 263 -16.46 -4.01 10.52
N GLU A 264 -16.81 -3.88 11.80
CA GLU A 264 -17.37 -2.65 12.33
C GLU A 264 -16.25 -1.91 13.07
N PRO A 265 -16.08 -0.60 12.84
CA PRO A 265 -15.06 0.14 13.56
C PRO A 265 -15.38 0.17 15.06
N VAL A 266 -14.33 0.21 15.89
CA VAL A 266 -14.50 0.57 17.30
C VAL A 266 -15.17 1.95 17.37
N THR A 267 -16.21 2.09 18.17
CA THR A 267 -16.91 3.38 18.35
C THR A 267 -16.67 3.97 19.73
N ALA A 268 -16.28 3.14 20.70
CA ALA A 268 -15.91 3.59 22.04
C ALA A 268 -14.91 2.66 22.73
N LEU A 269 -14.15 3.21 23.67
CA LEU A 269 -13.47 2.44 24.72
C LEU A 269 -14.32 2.51 25.99
N LEU A 270 -14.57 1.35 26.59
CA LEU A 270 -15.40 1.21 27.78
C LEU A 270 -14.57 1.35 29.07
N ASP A 271 -15.21 1.80 30.15
CA ASP A 271 -14.67 1.73 31.50
C ASP A 271 -14.76 0.31 32.08
N ASP A 272 -14.37 0.18 33.35
CA ASP A 272 -14.34 -1.12 34.03
C ASP A 272 -15.76 -1.63 34.37
N ASP A 273 -16.78 -0.76 34.31
CA ASP A 273 -18.20 -1.06 34.54
C ASP A 273 -18.99 -1.26 33.22
N GLY A 274 -18.32 -1.14 32.06
CA GLY A 274 -18.91 -1.31 30.73
C GLY A 274 -19.55 -0.05 30.13
N ALA A 275 -19.43 1.11 30.78
CA ALA A 275 -19.93 2.38 30.24
C ALA A 275 -18.89 3.07 29.33
N PRO A 276 -19.29 3.92 28.36
CA PRO A 276 -18.34 4.54 27.44
C PRO A 276 -17.46 5.58 28.13
N ALA A 277 -16.15 5.38 28.10
CA ALA A 277 -15.17 6.33 28.64
C ALA A 277 -14.60 7.23 27.54
N VAL A 278 -14.31 6.67 26.36
CA VAL A 278 -13.77 7.41 25.21
C VAL A 278 -14.58 7.10 23.96
N LEU A 279 -15.11 8.11 23.29
CA LEU A 279 -15.80 7.98 22.01
C LEU A 279 -14.82 8.25 20.86
N VAL A 280 -14.92 7.42 19.83
CA VAL A 280 -14.05 7.49 18.65
C VAL A 280 -14.87 7.34 17.38
N SER A 281 -14.44 8.00 16.31
CA SER A 281 -15.14 7.99 15.01
C SER A 281 -14.17 7.57 13.92
N TRP A 282 -13.86 6.27 13.88
CA TRP A 282 -13.07 5.70 12.79
C TRP A 282 -13.88 5.65 11.49
N PRO A 283 -13.20 5.70 10.33
CA PRO A 283 -13.87 5.54 9.04
C PRO A 283 -14.56 4.18 8.95
N SER A 284 -15.69 4.15 8.28
CA SER A 284 -16.38 2.92 7.93
C SER A 284 -15.61 2.14 6.86
N VAL A 285 -15.79 0.83 6.81
CA VAL A 285 -15.19 0.01 5.74
C VAL A 285 -15.74 0.41 4.36
N ASP A 286 -16.99 0.87 4.32
CA ASP A 286 -17.64 1.45 3.14
C ASP A 286 -16.83 2.64 2.58
N GLU A 287 -16.45 3.61 3.41
CA GLU A 287 -15.65 4.78 3.00
C GLU A 287 -14.26 4.37 2.48
N LEU A 288 -13.62 3.38 3.10
CA LEU A 288 -12.32 2.85 2.64
C LEU A 288 -12.42 2.24 1.23
N VAL A 289 -13.48 1.47 0.99
CA VAL A 289 -13.71 0.80 -0.30
C VAL A 289 -14.08 1.82 -1.38
N ASP A 290 -14.93 2.79 -1.06
CA ASP A 290 -15.31 3.87 -1.98
C ASP A 290 -14.07 4.68 -2.40
N SER A 291 -13.24 5.10 -1.44
CA SER A 291 -11.99 5.83 -1.70
C SER A 291 -11.03 5.08 -2.63
N LEU A 292 -10.91 3.76 -2.45
CA LEU A 292 -10.08 2.91 -3.33
C LEU A 292 -10.63 2.90 -4.77
N PHE A 293 -11.93 2.68 -4.95
CA PHE A 293 -12.52 2.59 -6.29
C PHE A 293 -12.59 3.94 -7.01
N ASP A 294 -12.80 5.04 -6.27
CA ASP A 294 -12.69 6.39 -6.82
C ASP A 294 -11.29 6.68 -7.37
N THR A 295 -10.26 6.18 -6.68
CA THR A 295 -8.88 6.30 -7.16
C THR A 295 -8.65 5.47 -8.42
N VAL A 296 -9.14 4.22 -8.48
CA VAL A 296 -9.09 3.39 -9.70
C VAL A 296 -9.78 4.07 -10.87
N ARG A 297 -10.96 4.66 -10.63
CA ARG A 297 -11.72 5.40 -11.65
C ARG A 297 -11.01 6.67 -12.12
N THR A 298 -10.14 7.25 -11.29
CA THR A 298 -9.41 8.47 -11.66
C THR A 298 -8.15 8.14 -12.48
N TYR A 299 -7.43 7.07 -12.15
CA TYR A 299 -6.08 6.84 -12.66
C TYR A 299 -5.88 5.58 -13.51
N ALA A 300 -6.89 4.70 -13.64
CA ALA A 300 -6.71 3.39 -14.27
C ALA A 300 -7.72 3.04 -15.37
N LEU A 301 -8.53 4.00 -15.85
CA LEU A 301 -9.57 3.75 -16.85
C LEU A 301 -9.03 3.26 -18.20
N ASP A 302 -7.80 3.62 -18.55
CA ASP A 302 -7.12 3.24 -19.79
C ASP A 302 -6.30 1.94 -19.67
N GLN A 303 -6.41 1.24 -18.53
CA GLN A 303 -5.54 0.10 -18.19
C GLN A 303 -6.37 -1.18 -17.99
N PRO A 304 -6.64 -1.96 -19.05
CA PRO A 304 -7.51 -3.14 -18.98
C PRO A 304 -7.13 -4.17 -17.92
N ALA A 305 -5.83 -4.36 -17.69
CA ALA A 305 -5.32 -5.28 -16.67
C ALA A 305 -5.73 -4.86 -15.25
N VAL A 306 -5.70 -3.55 -14.97
CA VAL A 306 -6.08 -2.97 -13.66
C VAL A 306 -7.58 -3.00 -13.49
N LEU A 307 -8.36 -2.65 -14.52
CA LEU A 307 -9.82 -2.75 -14.50
C LEU A 307 -10.28 -4.19 -14.25
N ALA A 308 -9.64 -5.17 -14.88
CA ALA A 308 -9.90 -6.57 -14.61
C ALA A 308 -9.58 -6.99 -13.16
N ALA A 309 -8.55 -6.39 -12.53
CA ALA A 309 -8.24 -6.61 -11.12
C ALA A 309 -9.26 -5.96 -10.19
N ALA A 310 -9.71 -4.74 -10.51
CA ALA A 310 -10.78 -4.05 -9.78
C ALA A 310 -12.08 -4.88 -9.82
N LEU A 311 -12.48 -5.42 -10.97
CA LEU A 311 -13.66 -6.31 -11.06
C LEU A 311 -13.51 -7.59 -10.23
N ARG A 312 -12.30 -8.17 -10.16
CA ARG A 312 -12.04 -9.31 -9.28
C ARG A 312 -12.16 -8.93 -7.80
N LEU A 313 -11.72 -7.74 -7.42
CA LEU A 313 -11.88 -7.23 -6.05
C LEU A 313 -13.36 -7.01 -5.72
N ILE A 314 -14.12 -6.37 -6.62
CA ILE A 314 -15.58 -6.18 -6.47
C ILE A 314 -16.27 -7.53 -6.25
N ALA A 315 -16.03 -8.51 -7.12
CA ALA A 315 -16.64 -9.83 -6.99
C ALA A 315 -16.33 -10.50 -5.64
N ARG A 316 -15.10 -10.38 -5.13
CA ARG A 316 -14.73 -10.90 -3.81
C ARG A 316 -15.42 -10.18 -2.66
N LEU A 317 -15.63 -8.87 -2.78
CA LEU A 317 -16.33 -8.08 -1.78
C LEU A 317 -17.83 -8.40 -1.80
N ASP A 318 -18.44 -8.55 -2.98
CA ASP A 318 -19.84 -8.98 -3.12
C ASP A 318 -20.06 -10.38 -2.56
N ASP A 319 -19.15 -11.33 -2.84
CA ASP A 319 -19.19 -12.69 -2.27
C ASP A 319 -19.09 -12.69 -0.73
N ALA A 320 -18.40 -11.68 -0.17
CA ALA A 320 -18.24 -11.51 1.27
C ALA A 320 -19.32 -10.61 1.91
N ALA A 321 -20.18 -9.99 1.12
CA ALA A 321 -21.13 -8.99 1.60
C ALA A 321 -22.21 -9.63 2.49
N GLY A 322 -22.42 -9.04 3.67
CA GLY A 322 -23.61 -9.31 4.47
C GLY A 322 -24.85 -8.62 3.88
N PRO A 323 -26.06 -8.88 4.44
CA PRO A 323 -27.30 -8.27 3.96
C PRO A 323 -27.27 -6.74 3.90
N ALA A 324 -26.58 -6.10 4.83
CA ALA A 324 -26.44 -4.64 4.90
C ALA A 324 -25.63 -4.04 3.74
N ARG A 325 -24.74 -4.82 3.13
CA ARG A 325 -23.84 -4.37 2.05
C ARG A 325 -24.19 -4.93 0.67
N ALA A 326 -25.31 -5.67 0.56
CA ALA A 326 -25.75 -6.27 -0.69
C ALA A 326 -26.01 -5.19 -1.77
N GLY A 327 -25.34 -5.29 -2.91
CA GLY A 327 -25.49 -4.36 -4.03
C GLY A 327 -24.83 -2.98 -3.84
N ARG A 328 -24.10 -2.74 -2.74
CA ARG A 328 -23.39 -1.47 -2.50
C ARG A 328 -22.35 -1.15 -3.57
N LEU A 329 -21.75 -2.16 -4.20
CA LEU A 329 -20.69 -1.99 -5.20
C LEU A 329 -21.20 -1.90 -6.65
N ALA A 330 -22.51 -1.95 -6.89
CA ALA A 330 -23.07 -1.98 -8.24
C ALA A 330 -22.70 -0.74 -9.07
N ASP A 331 -22.55 0.43 -8.43
CA ASP A 331 -22.18 1.67 -9.12
C ASP A 331 -20.72 1.65 -9.56
N HIS A 332 -19.82 1.18 -8.69
CA HIS A 332 -18.40 0.97 -9.02
C HIS A 332 -18.24 -0.08 -10.11
N GLU A 333 -18.98 -1.19 -10.03
CA GLU A 333 -18.93 -2.25 -11.03
C GLU A 333 -19.35 -1.74 -12.41
N ARG A 334 -20.46 -1.00 -12.49
CA ARG A 334 -20.94 -0.39 -13.73
C ARG A 334 -19.92 0.58 -14.32
N ALA A 335 -19.30 1.42 -13.50
CA ALA A 335 -18.28 2.35 -13.94
C ALA A 335 -17.05 1.63 -14.53
N VAL A 336 -16.53 0.61 -13.83
CA VAL A 336 -15.36 -0.16 -14.26
C VAL A 336 -15.65 -0.96 -15.53
N ARG A 337 -16.83 -1.61 -15.63
CA ARG A 337 -17.24 -2.33 -16.85
C ARG A 337 -17.42 -1.40 -18.04
N GLY A 338 -17.98 -0.21 -17.82
CA GLY A 338 -18.14 0.79 -18.87
C GLY A 338 -16.81 1.21 -19.48
N ALA A 339 -15.79 1.42 -18.64
CA ALA A 339 -14.43 1.76 -19.08
C ALA A 339 -13.72 0.62 -19.81
N LEU A 340 -13.99 -0.64 -19.44
CA LEU A 340 -13.40 -1.79 -20.13
C LEU A 340 -13.98 -2.01 -21.53
N ALA A 341 -15.19 -1.50 -21.79
CA ALA A 341 -15.91 -1.68 -23.05
C ALA A 341 -15.67 -0.54 -24.07
N SER A 342 -15.08 0.59 -23.65
CA SER A 342 -14.70 1.73 -24.50
C SER A 342 -13.31 1.56 -25.10
#